data_AF-A0A848C125-F1
#
_entry.id   AF-A0A848C125-F1
#
_cell.length_a   1.000
_cell.length_b   1.000
_cell.length_c   1.000
_cell.angle_alpha   90.00
_cell.angle_beta   90.00
_cell.angle_gamma   90.00
#
_symmetry.space_group_name_H-M   'P 1'
#
loop_
_entity.id
_entity.type
_entity.pdbx_description
1 polymer ?
#
loop_
_entity_poly.entity_id
_entity_poly.type
_entity_poly.pdbx_seq_one_letter_code
_entity_poly.pdbx_strand_id
1 'polypeptide(L)'
;MKKTMFILLATTLIGCSGLQNFSTNPNNLSVICKEKIANNVDMSREIYGIGKAKISSSGQFVVEGKAREAALNQIKAKISAEVEKSFQQQMNLVDNYSKRIYNNSMKELKDYTTNVLVGNVVEKESFVADGYLYIIVTTSLEDIFRQSKFTFIEFTSDLIKRLEVIKSNVTNMEYVAPLETLNVTPIENEKGEDTLKLDEELILK
;
A
#
# COMPACT_ATOMS: atom_id res chain seq x y z
N MET A 1 0.82 -24.28 -66.76
CA MET A 1 0.32 -24.88 -65.49
C MET A 1 1.50 -25.30 -64.63
N LYS A 2 1.70 -24.65 -63.47
CA LYS A 2 2.19 -25.23 -62.20
C LYS A 2 2.26 -24.08 -61.19
N LYS A 3 1.31 -24.12 -60.26
CA LYS A 3 1.16 -23.24 -59.09
C LYS A 3 1.91 -23.89 -57.93
N THR A 4 2.73 -23.16 -57.20
CA THR A 4 3.15 -23.44 -55.80
C THR A 4 3.84 -22.17 -55.29
N MET A 5 3.09 -21.24 -54.69
CA MET A 5 2.72 -21.16 -53.26
C MET A 5 3.85 -20.57 -52.41
N PHE A 6 3.69 -19.28 -52.10
CA PHE A 6 4.38 -18.54 -51.04
C PHE A 6 4.05 -19.16 -49.68
N ILE A 7 5.06 -19.46 -48.87
CA ILE A 7 4.89 -19.76 -47.45
C ILE A 7 5.43 -18.57 -46.66
N LEU A 8 4.51 -17.89 -46.00
CA LEU A 8 4.72 -16.75 -45.12
C LEU A 8 5.23 -17.27 -43.77
N LEU A 9 6.50 -17.02 -43.46
CA LEU A 9 7.10 -17.39 -42.18
C LEU A 9 6.66 -16.36 -41.12
N ALA A 10 5.62 -16.70 -40.35
CA ALA A 10 5.19 -15.93 -39.19
C ALA A 10 6.12 -16.22 -38.01
N THR A 11 7.10 -15.34 -37.75
CA THR A 11 7.82 -15.33 -36.47
C THR A 11 6.96 -14.59 -35.45
N THR A 12 6.16 -15.34 -34.70
CA THR A 12 5.61 -14.84 -33.44
C THR A 12 6.75 -14.67 -32.46
N LEU A 13 7.09 -13.41 -32.14
CA LEU A 13 7.85 -13.08 -30.95
C LEU A 13 7.02 -13.52 -29.74
N ILE A 14 7.35 -14.69 -29.20
CA ILE A 14 6.90 -15.11 -27.88
C ILE A 14 7.49 -14.11 -26.90
N GLY A 15 6.64 -13.22 -26.39
CA GLY A 15 6.98 -12.35 -25.28
C GLY A 15 7.51 -13.19 -24.13
N CYS A 16 8.63 -12.74 -23.54
CA CYS A 16 9.19 -13.28 -22.32
C CYS A 16 8.27 -12.96 -21.12
N SER A 17 7.10 -13.58 -21.06
CA SER A 17 6.29 -13.65 -19.84
C SER A 17 6.82 -14.79 -18.97
N GLY A 18 8.07 -14.63 -18.53
CA GLY A 18 8.78 -15.59 -17.70
C GLY A 18 9.05 -15.02 -16.32
N LEU A 19 8.03 -14.46 -15.65
CA LEU A 19 8.10 -14.34 -14.20
C LEU A 19 8.00 -15.78 -13.66
N GLN A 20 9.16 -16.44 -13.55
CA GLN A 20 9.24 -17.76 -12.96
C GLN A 20 8.71 -17.63 -11.53
N ASN A 21 7.54 -18.22 -11.28
CA ASN A 21 7.04 -18.47 -9.95
C ASN A 21 8.03 -19.42 -9.26
N PHE A 22 9.08 -18.84 -8.68
CA PHE A 22 10.03 -19.58 -7.88
C PHE A 22 9.31 -20.06 -6.63
N SER A 23 9.10 -21.37 -6.54
CA SER A 23 8.56 -22.00 -5.36
C SER A 23 9.45 -21.68 -4.16
N THR A 24 8.89 -20.94 -3.21
CA THR A 24 9.48 -20.53 -1.93
C THR A 24 9.26 -21.57 -0.83
N ASN A 25 8.99 -22.83 -1.20
CA ASN A 25 8.74 -23.90 -0.25
C ASN A 25 9.99 -24.14 0.62
N PRO A 26 9.93 -23.92 1.95
CA PRO A 26 11.06 -24.15 2.87
C PRO A 26 11.65 -25.56 2.80
N ASN A 27 10.87 -26.54 2.33
CA ASN A 27 11.29 -27.93 2.21
C ASN A 27 12.31 -28.18 1.09
N ASN A 28 12.49 -27.24 0.15
CA ASN A 28 13.44 -27.34 -0.98
C ASN A 28 14.71 -26.48 -0.79
N LEU A 29 15.03 -26.08 0.45
CA LEU A 29 16.27 -25.38 0.76
C LEU A 29 17.44 -26.35 0.86
N SER A 30 18.60 -25.97 0.32
CA SER A 30 19.84 -26.74 0.45
C SER A 30 20.26 -26.85 1.92
N VAL A 31 21.04 -27.88 2.25
CA VAL A 31 21.52 -28.12 3.62
C VAL A 31 22.31 -26.91 4.14
N ILE A 32 23.18 -26.35 3.28
CA ILE A 32 23.95 -25.13 3.57
C ILE A 32 23.03 -23.97 3.93
N CYS A 33 21.93 -23.79 3.20
CA CYS A 33 20.97 -22.73 3.47
C CYS A 33 20.29 -22.92 4.84
N LYS A 34 19.89 -24.14 5.19
CA LYS A 34 19.30 -24.45 6.50
C LYS A 34 20.27 -24.15 7.65
N GLU A 35 21.54 -24.51 7.49
CA GLU A 35 22.59 -24.23 8.47
C GLU A 35 22.81 -22.71 8.64
N LYS A 36 22.90 -21.98 7.52
CA LYS A 36 23.05 -20.51 7.54
C LYS A 36 21.88 -19.82 8.23
N ILE A 37 20.64 -20.30 8.07
CA ILE A 37 19.48 -19.77 8.79
C ILE A 37 19.61 -20.05 10.28
N ALA A 38 19.89 -21.30 10.66
CA ALA A 38 19.98 -21.71 12.06
C ALA A 38 21.04 -20.92 12.84
N ASN A 39 22.14 -20.55 12.18
CA ASN A 39 23.25 -19.82 12.80
C ASN A 39 23.05 -18.29 12.86
N ASN A 40 22.24 -17.72 11.98
CA ASN A 40 22.16 -16.25 11.82
C ASN A 40 20.78 -15.65 12.12
N VAL A 41 19.73 -16.47 12.25
CA VAL A 41 18.36 -16.02 12.45
C VAL A 41 17.83 -16.53 13.78
N ASP A 42 17.40 -15.61 14.63
CA ASP A 42 16.69 -15.96 15.85
C ASP A 42 15.21 -16.23 15.52
N MET A 43 14.88 -17.48 15.23
CA MET A 43 13.51 -17.89 14.85
C MET A 43 12.45 -17.60 15.93
N SER A 44 12.83 -17.29 17.16
CA SER A 44 11.90 -16.94 18.24
C SER A 44 11.55 -15.45 18.27
N ARG A 45 12.41 -14.60 17.70
CA ARG A 45 12.28 -13.13 17.76
C ARG A 45 12.25 -12.46 16.39
N GLU A 46 12.64 -13.16 15.34
CA GLU A 46 12.73 -12.63 13.98
C GLU A 46 11.88 -13.44 13.01
N ILE A 47 11.35 -12.75 12.00
CA ILE A 47 10.90 -13.40 10.77
C ILE A 47 11.93 -13.17 9.68
N TYR A 48 12.03 -14.11 8.74
CA TYR A 48 13.05 -14.06 7.70
C TYR A 48 12.47 -14.30 6.30
N GLY A 49 13.14 -13.74 5.31
CA GLY A 49 12.99 -14.04 3.89
C GLY A 49 14.30 -14.54 3.30
N ILE A 50 14.18 -15.37 2.29
CA ILE A 50 15.27 -15.97 1.53
C ILE A 50 14.97 -15.73 0.07
N GLY A 51 15.91 -15.07 -0.58
CA GLY A 51 15.94 -14.98 -2.02
C GLY A 51 17.08 -15.81 -2.58
N LYS A 52 16.89 -16.33 -3.79
CA LYS A 52 17.95 -17.01 -4.53
C LYS A 52 17.93 -16.57 -5.98
N ALA A 53 19.11 -16.41 -6.56
CA ALA A 53 19.28 -16.12 -7.99
C ALA A 53 20.37 -16.98 -8.58
N LYS A 54 20.13 -17.53 -9.78
CA LYS A 54 21.12 -18.35 -10.48
C LYS A 54 22.30 -17.48 -10.89
N ILE A 55 23.51 -17.95 -10.62
CA ILE A 55 24.72 -17.28 -11.09
C ILE A 55 24.75 -17.37 -12.62
N SER A 56 24.76 -16.20 -13.27
CA SER A 56 24.75 -16.08 -14.72
C SER A 56 25.88 -15.17 -15.19
N SER A 57 26.09 -15.12 -16.52
CA SER A 57 27.05 -14.20 -17.17
C SER A 57 26.70 -12.72 -16.99
N SER A 58 25.53 -12.39 -16.41
CA SER A 58 25.06 -11.02 -16.18
C SER A 58 25.83 -10.27 -15.07
N GLY A 59 26.77 -10.93 -14.40
CA GLY A 59 27.61 -10.34 -13.35
C GLY A 59 27.00 -10.39 -11.95
N GLN A 60 27.87 -10.34 -10.93
CA GLN A 60 27.50 -10.53 -9.52
C GLN A 60 26.48 -9.50 -9.02
N PHE A 61 26.63 -8.22 -9.39
CA PHE A 61 25.73 -7.15 -8.98
C PHE A 61 24.27 -7.41 -9.39
N VAL A 62 24.04 -7.89 -10.61
CA VAL A 62 22.69 -8.19 -11.13
C VAL A 62 22.10 -9.41 -10.42
N VAL A 63 22.91 -10.44 -10.16
CA VAL A 63 22.48 -11.65 -9.46
C VAL A 63 22.12 -11.32 -8.00
N GLU A 64 22.90 -10.46 -7.35
CA GLU A 64 22.65 -9.99 -5.99
C GLU A 64 21.35 -9.19 -5.90
N GLY A 65 21.13 -8.24 -6.82
CA GLY A 65 19.87 -7.49 -6.89
C GLY A 65 18.65 -8.40 -7.03
N LYS A 66 18.72 -9.41 -7.91
CA LYS A 66 17.63 -10.40 -8.09
C LYS A 66 17.40 -11.26 -6.85
N ALA A 67 18.47 -11.71 -6.21
CA ALA A 67 18.35 -12.49 -4.96
C ALA A 67 17.75 -11.61 -3.86
N ARG A 68 18.17 -10.35 -3.72
CA ARG A 68 17.66 -9.43 -2.71
C ARG A 68 16.18 -9.13 -2.94
N GLU A 69 15.79 -8.81 -4.17
CA GLU A 69 14.39 -8.59 -4.54
C GLU A 69 13.51 -9.80 -4.19
N ALA A 70 13.97 -11.01 -4.51
CA ALA A 70 13.26 -12.24 -4.15
C ALA A 70 13.12 -12.41 -2.62
N ALA A 71 14.17 -12.08 -1.86
CA ALA A 71 14.16 -12.14 -0.40
C ALA A 71 13.15 -11.13 0.20
N LEU A 72 13.15 -9.90 -0.31
CA LEU A 72 12.24 -8.83 0.08
C LEU A 72 10.78 -9.19 -0.23
N ASN A 73 10.51 -9.74 -1.41
CA ASN A 73 9.17 -10.18 -1.79
C ASN A 73 8.67 -11.32 -0.89
N GLN A 74 9.55 -12.25 -0.50
CA GLN A 74 9.17 -13.34 0.39
C GLN A 74 8.90 -12.83 1.83
N ILE A 75 9.77 -11.99 2.39
CA ILE A 75 9.57 -11.50 3.77
C ILE A 75 8.37 -10.54 3.85
N LYS A 76 8.06 -9.78 2.80
CA LYS A 76 6.92 -8.86 2.74
C LYS A 76 5.60 -9.52 3.11
N ALA A 77 5.33 -10.72 2.58
CA ALA A 77 4.10 -11.45 2.90
C ALA A 77 4.02 -11.84 4.37
N LYS A 78 5.16 -12.25 4.97
CA LYS A 78 5.25 -12.60 6.39
C LYS A 78 5.09 -11.37 7.29
N ILE A 79 5.74 -10.26 6.95
CA ILE A 79 5.57 -8.96 7.63
C ILE A 79 4.10 -8.55 7.60
N SER A 80 3.46 -8.60 6.43
CA SER A 80 2.06 -8.20 6.27
C SER A 80 1.12 -9.03 7.17
N ALA A 81 1.39 -10.33 7.33
CA ALA A 81 0.61 -11.19 8.21
C ALA A 81 0.79 -10.84 9.70
N GLU A 82 2.01 -10.50 10.14
CA GLU A 82 2.26 -10.08 11.52
C GLU A 82 1.73 -8.67 11.82
N VAL A 83 1.75 -7.76 10.84
CA VAL A 83 1.10 -6.45 10.92
C VAL A 83 -0.42 -6.63 11.08
N GLU A 84 -1.04 -7.49 10.27
CA GLU A 84 -2.47 -7.80 10.37
C GLU A 84 -2.83 -8.32 11.76
N LYS A 85 -2.05 -9.26 12.33
CA LYS A 85 -2.27 -9.76 13.70
C LYS A 85 -2.17 -8.62 14.73
N SER A 86 -1.16 -7.76 14.60
CA SER A 86 -0.97 -6.61 15.51
C SER A 86 -2.16 -5.64 15.43
N PHE A 87 -2.64 -5.35 14.23
CA PHE A 87 -3.81 -4.51 14.01
C PHE A 87 -5.09 -5.15 14.54
N GLN A 88 -5.28 -6.46 14.39
CA GLN A 88 -6.41 -7.17 14.98
C GLN A 88 -6.40 -7.07 16.52
N GLN A 89 -5.23 -7.22 17.15
CA GLN A 89 -5.08 -7.02 18.59
C GLN A 89 -5.45 -5.60 19.02
N GLN A 90 -5.00 -4.59 18.27
CA GLN A 90 -5.32 -3.18 18.53
C GLN A 90 -6.80 -2.88 18.32
N MET A 91 -7.41 -3.45 17.27
CA MET A 91 -8.84 -3.33 16.99
C MET A 91 -9.71 -3.96 18.08
N ASN A 92 -9.21 -4.94 18.83
CA ASN A 92 -9.93 -5.48 19.99
C ASN A 92 -10.02 -4.48 21.16
N LEU A 93 -9.19 -3.44 21.18
CA LEU A 93 -9.24 -2.36 22.16
C LEU A 93 -10.21 -1.23 21.75
N VAL A 94 -10.71 -1.25 20.51
CA VAL A 94 -11.62 -0.24 19.97
C VAL A 94 -13.07 -0.67 20.20
N ASP A 95 -13.92 0.26 20.62
CA ASP A 95 -15.35 0.00 20.80
C ASP A 95 -16.07 -0.27 19.46
N ASN A 96 -17.21 -0.95 19.52
CA ASN A 96 -17.91 -1.40 18.32
C ASN A 96 -18.39 -0.27 17.40
N TYR A 97 -18.71 0.90 17.94
CA TYR A 97 -19.10 2.05 17.13
C TYR A 97 -17.87 2.59 16.38
N SER A 98 -16.78 2.82 17.10
CA SER A 98 -15.55 3.37 16.53
C SER A 98 -14.86 2.45 15.53
N LYS A 99 -14.98 1.11 15.66
CA LYS A 99 -14.42 0.15 14.69
C LYS A 99 -14.81 0.45 13.24
N ARG A 100 -16.02 0.99 13.01
CA ARG A 100 -16.51 1.37 11.68
C ARG A 100 -15.63 2.43 11.01
N ILE A 101 -15.01 3.31 11.80
CA ILE A 101 -14.12 4.36 11.31
C ILE A 101 -12.80 3.75 10.83
N TYR A 102 -12.23 2.83 11.61
CA TYR A 102 -10.94 2.18 11.29
C TYR A 102 -11.03 1.23 10.09
N ASN A 103 -12.14 0.50 9.95
CA ASN A 103 -12.28 -0.52 8.90
C ASN A 103 -12.07 0.03 7.48
N ASN A 104 -12.45 1.29 7.23
CA ASN A 104 -12.29 1.92 5.92
C ASN A 104 -10.82 2.17 5.55
N SER A 105 -9.95 2.39 6.53
CA SER A 105 -8.53 2.69 6.30
C SER A 105 -7.61 1.51 6.59
N MET A 106 -8.13 0.40 7.13
CA MET A 106 -7.32 -0.72 7.63
C MET A 106 -6.38 -1.30 6.56
N LYS A 107 -6.86 -1.43 5.32
CA LYS A 107 -6.04 -1.92 4.20
C LYS A 107 -4.86 -0.98 3.93
N GLU A 108 -5.12 0.32 3.86
CA GLU A 108 -4.10 1.33 3.56
C GLU A 108 -3.07 1.44 4.68
N LEU A 109 -3.52 1.43 5.95
CA LEU A 109 -2.64 1.41 7.11
C LEU A 109 -1.74 0.17 7.11
N LYS A 110 -2.28 -0.99 6.73
CA LYS A 110 -1.50 -2.24 6.66
C LYS A 110 -0.46 -2.16 5.54
N ASP A 111 -0.88 -1.73 4.35
CA ASP A 111 0.01 -1.62 3.20
C ASP A 111 1.15 -0.63 3.48
N TYR A 112 0.83 0.54 4.06
CA TYR A 112 1.81 1.53 4.51
C TYR A 112 2.81 0.93 5.51
N THR A 113 2.31 0.37 6.62
CA THR A 113 3.14 -0.19 7.70
C THR A 113 4.04 -1.31 7.18
N THR A 114 3.49 -2.19 6.34
CA THR A 114 4.23 -3.28 5.70
C THR A 114 5.38 -2.73 4.85
N ASN A 115 5.11 -1.73 4.00
CA ASN A 115 6.12 -1.16 3.12
C ASN A 115 7.24 -0.46 3.89
N VAL A 116 6.91 0.27 4.97
CA VAL A 116 7.90 0.87 5.88
C VAL A 116 8.81 -0.21 6.48
N LEU A 117 8.22 -1.28 7.00
CA LEU A 117 8.97 -2.40 7.60
C LEU A 117 9.84 -3.13 6.58
N VAL A 118 9.34 -3.35 5.35
CA VAL A 118 10.13 -3.95 4.26
C VAL A 118 11.34 -3.07 3.90
N GLY A 119 11.20 -1.75 3.98
CA GLY A 119 12.32 -0.82 3.76
C GLY A 119 13.42 -0.90 4.84
N ASN A 120 13.11 -1.45 6.01
CA ASN A 120 14.00 -1.52 7.17
C ASN A 120 14.51 -2.93 7.48
N VAL A 121 14.29 -3.91 6.59
CA VAL A 121 14.79 -5.27 6.82
C VAL A 121 16.32 -5.32 6.77
N VAL A 122 16.90 -6.20 7.56
CA VAL A 122 18.35 -6.35 7.69
C VAL A 122 18.80 -7.56 6.89
N GLU A 123 19.82 -7.41 6.06
CA GLU A 123 20.51 -8.54 5.45
C GLU A 123 21.44 -9.17 6.48
N LYS A 124 21.21 -10.45 6.82
CA LYS A 124 22.01 -11.19 7.80
C LYS A 124 23.15 -11.97 7.16
N GLU A 125 22.93 -12.49 5.95
CA GLU A 125 23.86 -13.41 5.32
C GLU A 125 23.65 -13.44 3.79
N SER A 126 24.75 -13.59 3.06
CA SER A 126 24.78 -13.74 1.61
C SER A 126 25.84 -14.75 1.21
N PHE A 127 25.45 -15.80 0.49
CA PHE A 127 26.35 -16.93 0.21
C PHE A 127 26.02 -17.62 -1.11
N VAL A 128 27.03 -18.28 -1.69
CA VAL A 128 26.88 -19.08 -2.90
C VAL A 128 26.77 -20.57 -2.53
N ALA A 129 25.76 -21.24 -3.07
CA ALA A 129 25.63 -22.69 -3.00
C ALA A 129 24.93 -23.21 -4.27
N ASP A 130 25.31 -24.40 -4.73
CA ASP A 130 24.60 -25.11 -5.81
C ASP A 130 24.42 -24.31 -7.13
N GLY A 131 25.32 -23.37 -7.42
CA GLY A 131 25.24 -22.49 -8.60
C GLY A 131 24.27 -21.29 -8.45
N TYR A 132 23.82 -21.00 -7.23
CA TYR A 132 22.96 -19.88 -6.89
C TYR A 132 23.61 -18.99 -5.83
N LEU A 133 23.31 -17.69 -5.90
CA LEU A 133 23.53 -16.75 -4.81
C LEU A 133 22.25 -16.70 -3.96
N TYR A 134 22.41 -16.84 -2.65
CA TYR A 134 21.34 -16.74 -1.66
C TYR A 134 21.52 -15.48 -0.82
N ILE A 135 20.42 -14.82 -0.49
CA ILE A 135 20.37 -13.70 0.45
C ILE A 135 19.32 -14.00 1.50
N ILE A 136 19.71 -13.84 2.78
CA ILE A 136 18.82 -13.97 3.93
C ILE A 136 18.60 -12.58 4.53
N VAL A 137 17.34 -12.15 4.55
CA VAL A 137 16.92 -10.91 5.21
C VAL A 137 16.04 -11.22 6.40
N THR A 138 16.10 -10.38 7.43
CA THR A 138 15.28 -10.52 8.64
C THR A 138 14.67 -9.20 9.08
N THR A 139 13.64 -9.30 9.90
CA THR A 139 13.14 -8.21 10.73
C THR A 139 12.66 -8.76 12.07
N SER A 140 12.74 -7.95 13.11
CA SER A 140 12.31 -8.31 14.46
C SER A 140 10.79 -8.27 14.59
N LEU A 141 10.21 -9.25 15.29
CA LEU A 141 8.81 -9.24 15.72
C LEU A 141 8.50 -8.02 16.59
N GLU A 142 9.48 -7.57 17.40
CA GLU A 142 9.34 -6.37 18.22
C GLU A 142 9.21 -5.11 17.35
N ASP A 143 10.02 -5.00 16.29
CA ASP A 143 9.97 -3.83 15.41
C ASP A 143 8.68 -3.81 14.59
N ILE A 144 8.19 -4.98 14.14
CA ILE A 144 6.87 -5.09 13.51
C ILE A 144 5.78 -4.60 14.45
N PHE A 145 5.79 -5.06 15.71
CA PHE A 145 4.81 -4.65 16.71
C PHE A 145 4.90 -3.15 16.98
N ARG A 146 6.11 -2.61 17.18
CA ARG A 146 6.33 -1.19 17.48
C ARG A 146 5.87 -0.30 16.33
N GLN A 147 6.21 -0.63 15.09
CA GLN A 147 5.79 0.12 13.92
C GLN A 147 4.28 0.03 13.69
N SER A 148 3.67 -1.15 13.90
CA SER A 148 2.22 -1.32 13.81
C SER A 148 1.51 -0.46 14.85
N LYS A 149 1.98 -0.49 16.11
CA LYS A 149 1.45 0.35 17.18
C LYS A 149 1.57 1.84 16.85
N PHE A 150 2.73 2.26 16.35
CA PHE A 150 2.96 3.64 15.94
C PHE A 150 1.97 4.08 14.87
N THR A 151 1.84 3.33 13.77
CA THR A 151 0.88 3.66 12.68
C THR A 151 -0.54 3.79 13.21
N PHE A 152 -0.97 2.86 14.08
CA PHE A 152 -2.32 2.88 14.63
C PHE A 152 -2.58 4.14 15.49
N ILE A 153 -1.63 4.50 16.35
CA ILE A 153 -1.71 5.70 17.20
C ILE A 153 -1.72 6.99 16.37
N GLU A 154 -0.87 7.08 15.35
CA GLU A 154 -0.82 8.25 14.46
C GLU A 154 -2.15 8.43 13.70
N PHE A 155 -2.72 7.34 13.20
CA PHE A 155 -4.03 7.38 12.56
C PHE A 155 -5.13 7.84 13.53
N THR A 156 -5.17 7.30 14.76
CA THR A 156 -6.10 7.76 15.79
C THR A 156 -5.92 9.25 16.10
N SER A 157 -4.67 9.71 16.16
CA SER A 157 -4.35 11.12 16.44
C SER A 157 -4.83 12.05 15.31
N ASP A 158 -4.72 11.64 14.05
CA ASP A 158 -5.29 12.38 12.91
C ASP A 158 -6.83 12.42 12.96
N LEU A 159 -7.47 11.30 13.30
CA LEU A 159 -8.92 11.23 13.46
C LEU A 159 -9.42 12.19 14.55
N ILE A 160 -8.75 12.25 15.71
CA ILE A 160 -9.10 13.17 16.80
C ILE A 160 -9.07 14.62 16.30
N LYS A 161 -7.98 15.03 15.63
CA LYS A 161 -7.84 16.40 15.09
C LYS A 161 -8.96 16.74 14.11
N ARG A 162 -9.33 15.80 13.22
CA ARG A 162 -10.44 16.03 12.26
C ARG A 162 -11.79 16.18 12.97
N LEU A 163 -12.06 15.37 13.97
CA LEU A 163 -13.28 15.46 14.76
C LEU A 163 -13.36 16.77 15.55
N GLU A 164 -12.24 17.25 16.08
CA GLU A 164 -12.15 18.56 16.75
C GLU A 164 -12.47 19.71 15.79
N VAL A 165 -11.92 19.67 14.56
CA VAL A 165 -12.25 20.65 13.52
C VAL A 165 -13.74 20.62 13.18
N ILE A 166 -14.32 19.44 13.00
CA ILE A 166 -15.77 19.29 12.72
C ILE A 166 -16.60 19.88 13.88
N LYS A 167 -16.26 19.54 15.13
CA LYS A 167 -16.93 20.06 16.33
C LYS A 167 -16.88 21.59 16.38
N SER A 168 -15.72 22.17 16.10
CA SER A 168 -15.53 23.63 16.07
C SER A 168 -16.41 24.27 15.00
N ASN A 169 -16.42 23.73 13.78
CA ASN A 169 -17.22 24.28 12.68
C ASN A 169 -18.72 24.22 12.96
N VAL A 170 -19.21 23.14 13.57
CA VAL A 170 -20.62 23.01 13.96
C VAL A 170 -20.99 23.96 15.10
N THR A 171 -20.09 24.16 16.06
CA THR A 171 -20.32 25.07 17.20
C THR A 171 -20.43 26.53 16.73
N ASN A 172 -19.67 26.90 15.70
CA ASN A 172 -19.67 28.24 15.11
C ASN A 172 -20.69 28.40 13.98
N MET A 173 -21.58 27.42 13.78
CA MET A 173 -22.59 27.50 12.73
C MET A 173 -23.66 28.52 13.12
N GLU A 174 -23.83 29.56 12.32
CA GLU A 174 -24.90 30.54 12.49
C GLU A 174 -26.17 30.10 11.75
N TYR A 175 -27.32 30.33 12.37
CA TYR A 175 -28.60 30.14 11.72
C TYR A 175 -28.78 31.23 10.66
N VAL A 176 -28.85 30.83 9.39
CA VAL A 176 -29.22 31.74 8.29
C VAL A 176 -30.73 31.65 8.11
N ALA A 177 -31.44 32.71 8.48
CA ALA A 177 -32.87 32.81 8.24
C ALA A 177 -33.16 32.78 6.72
N PRO A 178 -34.26 32.13 6.28
CA PRO A 178 -34.68 32.19 4.88
C PRO A 178 -34.86 33.65 4.45
N LEU A 179 -34.38 33.99 3.25
CA LEU A 179 -34.65 35.31 2.66
C LEU A 179 -36.16 35.50 2.57
N GLU A 180 -36.68 36.58 3.16
CA GLU A 180 -38.05 37.02 2.88
C GLU A 180 -38.16 37.21 1.37
N THR A 181 -38.99 36.39 0.71
CA THR A 181 -39.35 36.63 -0.68
C THR A 181 -40.01 38.00 -0.72
N LEU A 182 -39.35 38.97 -1.36
CA LEU A 182 -39.98 40.24 -1.71
C LEU A 182 -41.28 39.88 -2.43
N ASN A 183 -42.42 40.15 -1.79
CA ASN A 183 -43.70 40.18 -2.45
C ASN A 183 -43.64 41.35 -3.43
N VAL A 184 -43.15 41.08 -4.64
CA VAL A 184 -43.27 42.00 -5.75
C VAL A 184 -44.75 41.99 -6.12
N THR A 185 -45.54 42.85 -5.47
CA THR A 185 -46.82 43.26 -6.04
C THR A 185 -46.53 43.78 -7.44
N PRO A 186 -47.20 43.26 -8.49
CA PRO A 186 -47.02 43.77 -9.84
C PRO A 186 -47.32 45.25 -9.83
N ILE A 187 -46.33 46.08 -10.15
CA ILE A 187 -46.58 47.48 -10.47
C ILE A 187 -47.22 47.44 -11.86
N GLU A 188 -48.52 47.74 -11.94
CA GLU A 188 -49.15 48.05 -13.23
C GLU A 188 -48.44 49.30 -13.80
N ASN A 189 -47.55 49.06 -14.76
CA ASN A 189 -47.02 50.14 -15.57
C ASN A 189 -48.10 50.54 -16.58
N GLU A 190 -48.72 51.70 -16.37
CA GLU A 190 -49.31 52.44 -17.48
C GLU A 190 -48.19 52.80 -18.46
N LYS A 191 -48.15 52.04 -19.57
CA LYS A 191 -47.28 52.11 -20.76
C LYS A 191 -46.31 50.94 -20.84
N GLY A 192 -46.70 49.99 -21.69
CA GLY A 192 -45.86 48.88 -22.10
C GLY A 192 -44.62 49.37 -22.83
N GLU A 193 -43.47 49.18 -22.20
CA GLU A 193 -42.20 48.97 -22.85
C GLU A 193 -41.32 48.19 -21.87
N ASP A 194 -41.15 46.90 -22.17
CA ASP A 194 -40.32 45.97 -21.42
C ASP A 194 -38.86 46.28 -21.76
N THR A 195 -38.14 46.95 -20.85
CA THR A 195 -36.67 47.04 -20.92
C THR A 195 -36.09 46.44 -19.64
N LEU A 196 -35.63 45.19 -19.77
CA LEU A 196 -34.78 44.54 -18.78
C LEU A 196 -33.46 45.31 -18.67
N LYS A 197 -33.31 46.12 -17.62
CA LYS A 197 -31.99 46.49 -17.11
C LYS A 197 -31.57 45.40 -16.12
N LEU A 198 -30.61 44.61 -16.55
CA LEU A 198 -29.89 43.68 -15.69
C LEU A 198 -28.96 44.53 -14.83
N ASP A 199 -29.33 44.79 -13.57
CA ASP A 199 -28.39 45.37 -12.61
C ASP A 199 -27.37 44.28 -12.25
N GLU A 200 -26.22 44.33 -12.93
CA GLU A 200 -25.00 43.62 -12.58
C GLU A 200 -24.42 44.20 -11.28
N GLU A 201 -24.98 43.89 -10.12
CA GLU A 201 -24.31 44.20 -8.86
C GLU A 201 -24.65 43.22 -7.74
N LEU A 202 -24.33 41.93 -7.91
CA LEU A 202 -24.26 40.98 -6.79
C LEU A 202 -23.48 39.69 -7.12
N ILE A 203 -22.27 39.84 -7.64
CA ILE A 203 -21.26 38.76 -7.56
C ILE A 203 -19.91 39.40 -7.23
N LEU A 204 -19.71 39.77 -5.96
CA LEU A 204 -18.47 39.55 -5.21
C LEU A 204 -18.61 40.13 -3.80
N LYS A 205 -18.82 39.26 -2.82
CA LYS A 205 -18.17 39.29 -1.49
C LYS A 205 -18.45 37.99 -0.76
#